data_AF-A0A5S4YJK2-F1
#
_entry.id   AF-A0A5S4YJK2-F1
#
_cell.length_a   1.000
_cell.length_b   1.000
_cell.length_c   1.000
_cell.angle_alpha   90.00
_cell.angle_beta   90.00
_cell.angle_gamma   90.00
#
_symmetry.space_group_name_H-M   'P 1'
#
loop_
_entity.id
_entity.type
_entity.pdbx_description
1 polymer ?
#
loop_
_entity_poly.entity_id
_entity_poly.type
_entity_poly.pdbx_seq_one_letter_code
_entity_poly.pdbx_strand_id
1 'polypeptide(L)' 'MLITLVAVLCNGAVCLEKVVTNSEQSGITMSACETNAQTGIADWLSHGPYSQWKLQGYKCVIGPYTPKRAA' A
#
# COMPACT_ATOMS: atom_id res chain seq x y z
N MET A 1 13.85 0.70 12.38
CA MET A 1 12.92 1.73 11.86
C MET A 1 11.85 1.00 11.09
N LEU A 2 10.58 1.14 11.49
CA LEU A 2 9.46 0.49 10.80
C LEU A 2 9.13 1.30 9.54
N ILE A 3 9.04 0.63 8.39
CA ILE A 3 8.57 1.23 7.14
C ILE A 3 7.29 0.51 6.73
N THR A 4 6.24 1.26 6.44
CA THR A 4 4.94 0.73 6.03
C THR A 4 4.60 1.20 4.63
N LEU A 5 4.29 0.25 3.75
CA LEU A 5 3.82 0.52 2.40
C LEU A 5 2.29 0.56 2.39
N VAL A 6 1.75 1.68 1.92
CA VAL A 6 0.31 1.93 1.85
C VAL A 6 -0.10 2.16 0.41
N ALA A 7 -1.07 1.40 -0.09
CA ALA A 7 -1.70 1.63 -1.39
C ALA A 7 -2.97 2.46 -1.24
N VAL A 8 -3.18 3.41 -2.15
CA VAL A 8 -4.43 4.15 -2.33
C VAL A 8 -5.18 3.51 -3.48
N LEU A 9 -6.29 2.86 -3.18
CA LEU A 9 -7.13 2.17 -4.16
C LEU A 9 -8.45 2.90 -4.32
N CYS A 10 -8.95 3.05 -5.55
CA CYS A 10 -10.27 3.60 -5.81
C CYS A 10 -11.10 2.69 -6.70
N ASN A 11 -12.40 2.65 -6.42
CA ASN A 11 -13.42 2.01 -7.24
C ASN A 11 -14.60 2.97 -7.39
N GLY A 12 -14.73 3.55 -8.57
CA GLY A 12 -15.68 4.64 -8.82
C GLY A 12 -15.37 5.86 -7.94
N ALA A 13 -16.36 6.34 -7.20
CA ALA A 13 -16.25 7.48 -6.30
C ALA A 13 -15.64 7.14 -4.92
N VAL A 14 -15.38 5.86 -4.63
CA VAL A 14 -14.88 5.41 -3.32
C VAL A 14 -13.38 5.18 -3.40
N CYS A 15 -12.63 5.77 -2.49
CA CYS A 15 -11.19 5.58 -2.32
C CYS A 15 -10.87 5.07 -0.93
N LEU A 16 -9.90 4.16 -0.82
CA LEU A 16 -9.45 3.60 0.44
C LEU A 16 -7.93 3.42 0.47
N GLU A 17 -7.38 3.63 1.66
CA GLU A 17 -5.98 3.38 1.95
C GLU A 17 -5.85 1.97 2.56
N LYS A 18 -4.88 1.19 2.09
CA LYS A 18 -4.61 -0.16 2.59
C LYS A 18 -3.13 -0.37 2.82
N VAL A 19 -2.80 -0.93 3.97
CA VAL A 19 -1.46 -1.42 4.24
C VAL A 19 -1.24 -2.65 3.38
N VAL A 20 -0.21 -2.58 2.54
CA VAL A 20 0.23 -3.68 1.66
C VAL A 20 1.19 -4.58 2.41
N THR A 21 2.21 -3.99 3.03
CA THR A 21 3.21 -4.68 3.84
C THR A 21 3.95 -3.68 4.73
N ASN A 22 4.80 -4.19 5.61
CA ASN A 22 5.75 -3.39 6.36
C ASN A 22 7.14 -4.06 6.41
N SER A 23 8.13 -3.34 6.92
CA SER A 23 9.52 -3.80 7.00
C SER A 23 9.72 -4.99 7.92
N GLU A 24 8.79 -5.26 8.84
CA GLU A 24 8.84 -6.45 9.71
C GLU A 24 8.35 -7.71 8.97
N GLN A 25 7.39 -7.56 8.07
CA GLN A 25 6.81 -8.68 7.30
C GLN A 25 7.62 -9.03 6.06
N SER A 26 8.12 -8.02 5.33
CA SER A 26 8.77 -8.20 4.02
C SER A 26 10.23 -7.76 3.97
N GLY A 27 10.76 -7.14 5.04
CA GLY A 27 12.09 -6.55 5.02
C GLY A 27 12.22 -5.30 4.14
N ILE A 28 11.11 -4.72 3.68
CA ILE A 28 11.13 -3.54 2.80
C ILE A 28 11.86 -2.37 3.46
N THR A 29 12.78 -1.75 2.71
CA THR A 29 13.48 -0.52 3.12
C THR A 29 12.76 0.71 2.58
N MET A 30 13.08 1.90 3.11
CA MET A 30 12.51 3.15 2.60
C MET A 30 12.82 3.34 1.11
N SER A 31 14.06 3.07 0.70
CA SER A 31 14.49 3.18 -0.71
C SER A 31 13.76 2.18 -1.61
N ALA A 32 13.59 0.93 -1.17
CA ALA A 32 12.85 -0.09 -1.92
C ALA A 32 11.35 0.26 -2.00
N CYS A 33 10.79 0.87 -0.96
CA CYS A 33 9.43 1.35 -0.97
C CYS A 33 9.23 2.46 -2.02
N GLU A 34 10.16 3.41 -2.15
CA GLU A 34 10.01 4.49 -3.13
C GLU A 34 10.18 4.02 -4.58
N THR A 35 11.04 3.03 -4.82
CA THR A 35 11.43 2.59 -6.18
C THR A 35 10.65 1.37 -6.68
N ASN A 36 10.38 0.39 -5.81
CA ASN A 36 9.88 -0.93 -6.19
C ASN A 36 8.47 -1.22 -5.67
N ALA A 37 7.85 -0.30 -4.92
CA ALA A 37 6.54 -0.53 -4.34
C ALA A 37 5.47 -0.85 -5.37
N GLN A 38 5.53 -0.25 -6.56
CA GLN A 38 4.50 -0.44 -7.58
C GLN A 38 4.35 -1.92 -8.00
N THR A 39 5.48 -2.64 -8.14
CA THR A 39 5.48 -4.08 -8.43
C THR A 39 4.90 -4.88 -7.27
N GLY A 40 5.32 -4.58 -6.04
CA GLY A 40 4.80 -5.26 -4.84
C GLY A 40 3.31 -5.01 -4.60
N ILE A 41 2.82 -3.80 -4.92
CA ILE A 41 1.39 -3.48 -4.85
C ILE A 41 0.61 -4.22 -5.92
N ALA A 42 1.14 -4.31 -7.15
CA ALA A 42 0.46 -5.01 -8.24
C ALA A 42 0.27 -6.50 -7.91
N ASP A 43 1.31 -7.17 -7.40
CA ASP A 43 1.23 -8.56 -6.94
C ASP A 43 0.19 -8.71 -5.80
N TRP A 44 0.31 -7.88 -4.75
CA TRP A 44 -0.63 -7.87 -3.63
C TRP A 44 -2.08 -7.61 -4.07
N LEU A 45 -2.30 -6.71 -5.02
CA LEU A 45 -3.63 -6.38 -5.54
C LEU A 45 -4.23 -7.57 -6.31
N SER A 46 -3.40 -8.31 -7.06
CA SER A 46 -3.84 -9.47 -7.84
C SER A 46 -4.27 -10.65 -6.97
N HIS A 47 -3.70 -10.79 -5.77
CA HIS A 47 -4.01 -11.86 -4.81
C HIS A 47 -5.02 -11.45 -3.72
N GLY A 48 -5.37 -10.16 -3.66
CA GLY A 48 -6.22 -9.60 -2.61
C GLY A 48 -7.71 -9.46 -2.99
N PRO A 49 -8.58 -9.14 -2.01
CA PRO A 49 -10.02 -8.88 -2.24
C PRO A 49 -10.28 -7.60 -3.07
N TYR A 50 -9.23 -6.84 -3.36
CA TYR A 50 -9.28 -5.58 -4.08
C TYR A 50 -8.88 -5.70 -5.56
N SER A 51 -8.84 -6.91 -6.14
CA SER A 51 -8.42 -7.14 -7.53
C SER A 51 -9.16 -6.30 -8.59
N GLN A 52 -10.41 -5.93 -8.31
CA GLN A 52 -11.24 -5.06 -9.16
C GLN A 52 -11.03 -3.54 -8.92
N TRP A 53 -10.26 -3.16 -7.91
CA TRP A 53 -9.97 -1.77 -7.57
C TRP A 53 -8.78 -1.24 -8.35
N LYS A 54 -8.75 0.07 -8.62
CA LYS A 54 -7.63 0.70 -9.33
C LYS A 54 -6.67 1.34 -8.34
N LEU A 55 -5.38 1.05 -8.49
CA LEU A 55 -4.33 1.77 -7.80
C LEU A 55 -4.30 3.23 -8.28
N GLN A 56 -4.50 4.19 -7.38
CA GLN A 56 -4.33 5.62 -7.66
C GLN A 56 -2.95 6.14 -7.25
N GLY A 57 -2.33 5.49 -6.27
CA GLY A 57 -1.01 5.88 -5.77
C GLY A 57 -0.61 5.06 -4.57
N TYR A 58 0.57 5.36 -4.02
CA TYR A 58 1.07 4.70 -2.83
C TYR A 58 1.87 5.67 -1.96
N LYS A 59 2.09 5.27 -0.71
CA LYS A 59 2.83 6.04 0.30
C LYS A 59 3.77 5.12 1.05
N CYS A 60 4.96 5.64 1.32
CA CYS A 60 5.94 5.03 2.20
C CYS A 60 5.93 5.80 3.52
N VAL A 61 5.46 5.14 4.58
CA VAL A 61 5.28 5.78 5.89
C VAL A 61 6.29 5.21 6.86
N ILE A 62 6.93 6.07 7.63
CA ILE A 62 7.78 5.65 8.75
C ILE A 62 6.87 5.39 9.96
N GLY A 63 6.93 4.19 10.51
CA GLY A 63 6.14 3.76 11.65
C GLY A 63 4.89 2.96 11.28
N PRO A 64 4.08 2.60 12.29
CA PRO A 64 2.81 1.91 12.07
C PRO A 64 1.83 2.85 11.37
N TYR A 65 0.98 2.29 10.51
CA TYR A 65 -0.01 3.06 9.77
C TYR A 65 -1.41 2.48 9.95
N THR A 66 -2.31 3.33 10.43
CA THR A 66 -3.75 3.02 10.49
C THR A 66 -4.43 3.84 9.39
N PRO A 67 -5.02 3.18 8.39
CA PRO A 67 -5.78 3.87 7.35
C PRO A 67 -6.85 4.74 7.97
N LYS A 68 -6.84 6.03 7.67
CA LYS A 68 -8.01 6.87 7.97
C LYS A 68 -9.06 6.46 6.95
N ARG A 69 -10.22 6.01 7.41
CA ARG A 69 -11.39 5.85 6.52
C ARG A 69 -11.52 7.18 5.78
N ALA A 70 -11.43 7.16 4.44
CA ALA A 70 -11.87 8.30 3.66
C ALA A 70 -13.32 8.54 4.07
N ALA A 71 -13.56 9.73 4.62
CA ALA A 71 -14.87 10.18 5.06
C ALA A 71 -15.83 10.28 3.87
#